data_AF-A0A3S1KWC0-F1
#
_entry.id   AF-A0A3S1KWC0-F1
#
_cell.length_a   1.000
_cell.length_b   1.000
_cell.length_c   1.000
_cell.angle_alpha   90.00
_cell.angle_beta   90.00
_cell.angle_gamma   90.00
#
_symmetry.space_group_name_H-M   'P 1'
#
loop_
_entity.id
_entity.type
_entity.pdbx_description
1 polymer ?
#
loop_
_entity_poly.entity_id
_entity_poly.type
_entity_poly.pdbx_seq_one_letter_code
_entity_poly.pdbx_strand_id
1 'polypeptide(L)' 'MNRIGNRLAAGGRIDRAQPLGFVFDGRSLAGYQGDTLASALLANGIMLTGRSFKYHRPRGIF' A
#
# COMPACT_ATOMS: atom_id res chain seq x y z
N MET A 1 14.21 -3.52 -12.99
CA MET A 1 12.77 -3.35 -13.29
C MET A 1 12.19 -2.29 -12.38
N ASN A 2 11.93 -1.10 -12.92
CA ASN A 2 11.39 0.03 -12.18
C ASN A 2 9.91 -0.25 -11.86
N ARG A 3 9.56 -0.58 -10.61
CA ARG A 3 8.13 -0.66 -10.22
C ARG A 3 7.59 0.77 -10.24
N ILE A 4 6.83 1.11 -11.26
CA ILE A 4 5.95 2.28 -11.20
C ILE A 4 4.95 1.96 -10.09
N GLY A 5 5.16 2.54 -8.90
CA GLY A 5 4.18 2.46 -7.83
C GLY A 5 2.85 3.02 -8.33
N ASN A 6 1.73 2.47 -7.88
CA ASN A 6 0.38 2.86 -8.35
C ASN A 6 -0.05 4.26 -7.87
N ARG A 7 0.91 5.13 -7.57
CA ARG A 7 0.72 6.47 -7.03
C ARG A 7 0.92 7.50 -8.12
N LEU A 8 0.01 8.47 -8.19
CA LEU A 8 0.14 9.64 -9.07
C LEU A 8 1.41 10.44 -8.74
N ALA A 9 1.97 11.09 -9.76
CA ALA A 9 3.16 11.93 -9.58
C ALA A 9 2.93 13.09 -8.60
N ALA A 10 1.73 13.67 -8.60
CA ALA A 10 1.33 14.78 -7.73
C ALA A 10 -0.10 14.59 -7.17
N GLY A 11 -0.46 15.41 -6.20
CA GLY A 11 -1.75 15.34 -5.49
C GLY A 11 -1.79 14.28 -4.36
N GLY A 12 -3.00 14.02 -3.88
CA GLY A 12 -3.25 13.25 -2.66
C GLY A 12 -3.20 14.11 -1.39
N ARG A 13 -3.68 13.55 -0.26
CA ARG A 13 -3.59 14.18 1.07
C ARG A 13 -2.46 13.56 1.88
N ILE A 14 -1.25 13.58 1.31
CA ILE A 14 -0.04 12.99 1.90
C ILE A 14 1.09 14.01 1.86
N ASP A 15 2.00 13.94 2.83
CA ASP A 15 3.24 14.72 2.85
C ASP A 15 4.41 13.87 2.34
N ARG A 16 4.83 14.13 1.09
CA ARG A 16 5.90 13.38 0.42
C ARG A 16 7.30 13.72 0.94
N ALA A 17 7.45 14.78 1.73
CA ALA A 17 8.72 15.11 2.38
C ALA A 17 8.95 14.26 3.65
N GLN A 18 7.92 13.57 4.14
CA GLN A 18 7.97 12.78 5.37
C GLN A 18 7.69 11.29 5.09
N PRO A 19 8.70 10.51 4.65
CA PRO A 19 8.56 9.08 4.47
C PRO A 19 8.43 8.36 5.82
N LEU A 20 7.55 7.36 5.88
CA LEU A 20 7.32 6.51 7.06
C LEU A 20 7.53 5.04 6.67
N GLY A 21 8.34 4.34 7.47
CA GLY A 21 8.53 2.90 7.32
C GLY A 21 7.47 2.12 8.09
N PHE A 22 6.99 1.01 7.52
CA PHE A 22 6.12 0.06 8.20
C PHE A 22 6.37 -1.37 7.71
N VAL A 23 5.83 -2.35 8.44
CA VAL A 23 5.94 -3.77 8.08
C VAL A 23 4.55 -4.33 7.83
N PHE A 24 4.40 -5.06 6.72
CA PHE A 24 3.17 -5.77 6.37
C PHE A 24 3.52 -7.17 5.83
N ASP A 25 2.89 -8.22 6.38
CA ASP A 25 3.18 -9.62 6.05
C ASP A 25 4.69 -9.96 6.06
N GLY A 26 5.41 -9.44 7.07
CA GLY A 26 6.85 -9.63 7.23
C GLY A 26 7.72 -8.86 6.23
N ARG A 27 7.14 -8.01 5.38
CA ARG A 27 7.86 -7.19 4.39
C ARG A 27 7.91 -5.74 4.84
N SER A 28 9.11 -5.17 4.87
CA SER A 28 9.29 -3.73 5.07
C SER A 28 8.82 -2.96 3.84
N LEU A 29 7.96 -1.97 4.07
CA LEU A 29 7.36 -1.09 3.06
C LEU A 29 7.50 0.36 3.50
N ALA A 30 7.29 1.28 2.56
CA ALA A 30 7.32 2.71 2.81
C ALA A 30 5.99 3.36 2.43
N GLY A 31 5.55 4.30 3.25
CA GLY A 31 4.46 5.22 2.99
C GLY A 31 4.92 6.65 3.25
N TYR A 32 3.97 7.57 3.23
CA TYR A 32 4.20 8.98 3.59
C TYR A 32 3.26 9.38 4.71
N GLN A 33 3.62 10.39 5.49
CA GLN A 33 2.68 10.95 6.47
C GLN A 33 1.37 11.34 5.78
N GLY A 34 0.23 11.00 6.40
CA GLY A 34 -1.11 11.16 5.81
C GLY A 34 -1.59 9.96 5.00
N ASP A 35 -0.73 8.99 4.68
CA ASP A 35 -1.20 7.70 4.19
C ASP A 35 -2.04 6.98 5.27
N THR A 36 -3.10 6.33 4.80
CA THR A 36 -3.67 5.19 5.51
C THR A 36 -2.85 3.94 5.16
N LEU A 37 -2.97 2.88 5.97
CA LEU A 37 -2.34 1.60 5.61
C LEU A 37 -2.81 1.11 4.23
N ALA A 38 -4.10 1.26 3.91
CA ALA A 38 -4.67 0.87 2.63
C ALA A 38 -4.03 1.64 1.45
N SER A 39 -3.94 2.98 1.52
CA SER A 39 -3.32 3.79 0.46
C SER A 39 -1.84 3.49 0.27
N ALA A 40 -1.12 3.25 1.37
CA ALA A 40 0.29 2.88 1.32
C ALA A 40 0.50 1.49 0.67
N LEU A 41 -0.34 0.50 0.99
CA LEU A 41 -0.27 -0.83 0.35
C LEU A 41 -0.51 -0.75 -1.16
N LEU A 42 -1.55 -0.02 -1.57
CA LEU A 42 -1.84 0.18 -3.00
C LEU A 42 -0.68 0.88 -3.72
N ALA A 43 -0.08 1.92 -3.11
CA ALA A 43 1.07 2.61 -3.68
C ALA A 43 2.29 1.70 -3.85
N ASN A 44 2.45 0.69 -2.99
CA ASN A 44 3.49 -0.34 -3.09
C ASN A 44 3.12 -1.51 -4.02
N GLY A 45 1.99 -1.43 -4.74
CA GLY A 45 1.53 -2.45 -5.68
C GLY A 45 0.88 -3.66 -5.02
N ILE A 46 0.50 -3.57 -3.74
CA ILE A 46 -0.16 -4.65 -3.00
C ILE A 46 -1.68 -4.52 -3.16
N MET A 47 -2.23 -5.31 -4.07
CA MET A 47 -3.68 -5.39 -4.32
C MET A 47 -4.34 -6.55 -3.56
N LEU A 48 -3.57 -7.57 -3.18
CA LEU A 48 -4.03 -8.72 -2.40
C LEU A 48 -3.67 -8.47 -0.93
N THR A 49 -4.67 -8.29 -0.08
CA THR A 49 -4.50 -8.04 1.36
C THR A 49 -4.87 -9.24 2.22
N GLY A 50 -5.45 -10.28 1.62
CA GLY A 50 -5.78 -11.50 2.32
C GLY A 50 -6.64 -12.43 1.49
N ARG A 51 -7.22 -13.41 2.16
CA ARG A 51 -8.11 -14.40 1.54
C ARG A 51 -9.37 -14.57 2.35
N SER A 52 -10.51 -14.73 1.68
CA SER A 52 -11.80 -14.90 2.36
C SER A 52 -11.80 -16.17 3.20
N PHE A 53 -12.35 -16.11 4.41
CA PHE A 53 -12.37 -17.22 5.36
C PHE A 53 -12.86 -18.55 4.77
N LYS A 54 -14.07 -18.59 4.18
CA LYS A 54 -14.70 -19.85 3.75
C LYS A 54 -14.08 -20.49 2.51
N TYR A 55 -13.75 -19.66 1.51
CA TYR A 55 -13.39 -20.14 0.17
C TYR A 55 -11.94 -19.86 -0.23
N HIS A 56 -11.15 -19.25 0.67
CA HIS A 56 -9.76 -18.88 0.44
C HIS A 56 -9.52 -18.03 -0.84
N ARG A 57 -10.57 -17.32 -1.29
CA ARG A 57 -10.52 -16.49 -2.50
C ARG A 57 -9.69 -15.24 -2.23
N PRO A 58 -8.88 -14.79 -3.20
CA PRO A 58 -8.12 -13.56 -3.07
C PRO A 58 -9.03 -12.36 -2.76
N ARG A 59 -8.63 -11.52 -1.81
CA ARG A 59 -9.32 -10.27 -1.42
C ARG A 59 -8.36 -9.09 -1.43
N GLY A 60 -8.87 -7.94 -1.86
CA GLY A 60 -8.17 -6.67 -1.84
C GLY A 60 -8.92 -5.62 -1.03
N ILE A 61 -8.41 -4.39 -1.06
CA ILE A 61 -9.05 -3.21 -0.48
C ILE A 61 -10.31 -2.88 -1.30
N PHE A 62 -11.41 -2.57 -0.62
CA PHE A 62 -12.71 -2.23 -1.20
C PHE A 62 -13.11 -0.80 -0.83
#